data_AF-X1NUF1-F1
#
_entry.id   AF-X1NUF1-F1
#
_cell.length_a   1.000
_cell.length_b   1.000
_cell.length_c   1.000
_cell.angle_alpha   90.00
_cell.angle_beta   90.00
_cell.angle_gamma   90.00
#
_symmetry.space_group_name_H-M   'P 1'
#
loop_
_entity.id
_entity.type
_entity.pdbx_description
1 polymer ?
#
loop_
_entity_poly.entity_id
_entity_poly.type
_entity_poly.pdbx_seq_one_letter_code
_entity_poly.pdbx_strand_id
1 'polypeptide(L)'
;MSTLDNHQRELIFDYCLGLTTEKESAEAEGLIRSNKQAAELHSALKSVTSCLDSLESELCPDELVERTILRLTNTARASQARLAQLLADEQAKTVASPRYLWWNIGRVLAAAAVILIVAGIWFAPLNFARQKYYQYRCQMQLARIAEGIRQYMADHDGQLPAVATAAGALWWK
;
A
#
# COMPACT_ATOMS: atom_id res chain seq x y z
N MET A 1 13.41 -28.59 -28.40
CA MET A 1 13.39 -28.40 -26.94
C MET A 1 12.20 -27.52 -26.64
N SER A 2 11.23 -28.03 -25.88
CA SER A 2 9.97 -27.34 -25.59
C SER A 2 10.20 -26.25 -24.56
N THR A 3 9.93 -25.01 -24.94
CA THR A 3 9.92 -23.87 -24.01
C THR A 3 8.77 -24.01 -23.04
N LEU A 4 9.00 -23.69 -21.76
CA LEU A 4 7.93 -23.64 -20.76
C LEU A 4 6.93 -22.55 -21.07
N ASP A 5 5.64 -22.86 -20.90
CA ASP A 5 4.61 -21.82 -20.88
C ASP A 5 4.59 -21.06 -19.53
N ASN A 6 3.80 -19.98 -19.46
CA ASN A 6 3.71 -19.16 -18.26
C ASN A 6 3.11 -19.90 -17.06
N HIS A 7 2.15 -20.79 -17.29
CA HIS A 7 1.49 -21.54 -16.24
C HIS A 7 2.43 -22.59 -15.64
N GLN A 8 3.20 -23.29 -16.47
CA GLN A 8 4.23 -24.24 -16.04
C GLN A 8 5.34 -23.56 -15.24
N ARG A 9 5.71 -22.32 -15.60
CA ARG A 9 6.66 -21.52 -14.82
C ARG A 9 6.12 -21.12 -13.45
N GLU A 10 4.86 -20.68 -13.40
CA GLU A 10 4.17 -20.33 -12.15
C GLU A 10 4.06 -21.56 -11.24
N LEU A 11 3.67 -22.70 -11.80
CA LEU A 11 3.61 -23.97 -11.08
C LEU A 11 4.96 -24.36 -10.46
N ILE A 12 6.08 -24.19 -11.19
CA ILE A 12 7.43 -24.46 -10.65
C ILE A 12 7.79 -23.46 -9.55
N PHE A 13 7.38 -22.20 -9.66
CA PHE A 13 7.62 -21.18 -8.65
C PHE A 13 6.87 -21.48 -7.36
N ASP A 14 5.58 -21.76 -7.45
CA ASP A 14 4.74 -22.12 -6.31
C ASP A 14 5.24 -23.41 -5.64
N TYR A 15 5.68 -24.39 -6.44
CA TYR A 15 6.30 -25.61 -5.93
C TYR A 15 7.56 -25.32 -5.10
N CYS A 16 8.44 -24.42 -5.59
CA CYS A 16 9.65 -24.04 -4.85
C CYS A 16 9.36 -23.32 -3.54
N LEU A 17 8.20 -22.65 -3.41
CA LEU A 17 7.77 -21.96 -2.20
C LEU A 17 6.90 -22.83 -1.28
N GLY A 18 6.60 -24.08 -1.67
CA GLY A 18 5.72 -24.96 -0.91
C GLY A 18 4.25 -24.52 -0.90
N LEU A 19 3.81 -23.78 -1.92
CA LEU A 19 2.44 -23.27 -2.06
C LEU A 19 1.53 -24.19 -2.90
N THR A 20 2.07 -25.28 -3.45
CA THR A 20 1.34 -26.22 -4.31
C THR A 20 0.56 -27.26 -3.52
N THR A 21 -0.57 -27.71 -4.07
CA THR A 21 -1.26 -28.92 -3.61
C THR A 21 -0.45 -30.19 -3.95
N GLU A 22 -0.80 -31.34 -3.38
CA GLU A 22 -0.12 -32.62 -3.69
C GLU A 22 -0.16 -32.96 -5.19
N LYS A 23 -1.29 -32.69 -5.84
CA LYS A 23 -1.48 -32.95 -7.27
C LYS A 23 -0.59 -32.06 -8.13
N GLU A 24 -0.55 -30.77 -7.82
CA GLU A 24 0.31 -29.78 -8.50
C GLU A 24 1.79 -30.06 -8.27
N SER A 25 2.15 -30.54 -7.07
CA SER A 25 3.52 -30.93 -6.73
C SER A 25 4.00 -32.10 -7.60
N ALA A 26 3.16 -33.12 -7.80
CA ALA A 26 3.47 -34.25 -8.68
C ALA A 26 3.61 -33.82 -10.15
N GLU A 27 2.78 -32.87 -10.59
CA GLU A 27 2.87 -32.29 -11.94
C GLU A 27 4.15 -31.49 -12.13
N ALA A 28 4.52 -30.64 -11.15
CA ALA A 28 5.75 -29.87 -11.17
C ALA A 28 6.99 -30.78 -11.19
N GLU A 29 7.00 -31.86 -10.40
CA GLU A 29 8.08 -32.85 -10.42
C GLU A 29 8.19 -33.57 -11.78
N GLY A 30 7.04 -33.91 -12.38
CA GLY A 30 6.98 -34.47 -13.72
C GLY A 30 7.59 -33.52 -14.76
N LEU A 31 7.26 -32.23 -14.67
CA LEU A 31 7.81 -31.18 -15.54
C LEU A 31 9.31 -30.98 -15.32
N ILE A 32 9.78 -30.95 -14.08
CA ILE A 32 11.20 -30.83 -13.74
C ILE A 32 12.01 -32.01 -14.30
N ARG A 33 11.46 -33.24 -14.27
CA ARG A 33 12.14 -34.43 -14.81
C ARG A 33 12.15 -34.48 -16.33
N SER A 34 11.07 -34.02 -16.97
CA SER A 34 10.87 -34.16 -18.42
C SER A 34 11.37 -32.97 -19.23
N ASN A 35 11.46 -31.77 -18.63
CA ASN A 35 11.86 -30.55 -19.31
C ASN A 35 13.15 -29.94 -18.70
N LYS A 36 14.20 -29.83 -19.52
CA LYS A 36 15.49 -29.25 -19.11
C LYS A 36 15.36 -27.82 -18.59
N GLN A 37 14.50 -27.00 -19.21
CA GLN A 37 14.29 -25.62 -18.78
C GLN A 37 13.59 -25.55 -17.41
N ALA A 38 12.71 -26.51 -17.11
CA ALA A 38 12.09 -26.62 -15.78
C ALA A 38 13.10 -26.99 -14.72
N ALA A 39 13.99 -27.94 -15.01
CA ALA A 39 15.09 -28.31 -14.12
C ALA A 39 16.04 -27.13 -13.85
N GLU A 40 16.39 -26.37 -14.89
CA GLU A 40 17.25 -25.17 -14.76
C GLU A 40 16.56 -24.08 -13.92
N LEU A 41 15.27 -23.81 -14.15
CA LEU A 41 14.50 -22.84 -13.37
C LEU A 41 14.39 -23.26 -11.88
N HIS A 42 14.02 -24.52 -11.63
CA HIS A 42 13.95 -25.06 -10.27
C HIS A 42 15.31 -24.97 -9.55
N SER A 43 16.40 -25.34 -10.23
CA SER A 43 17.75 -25.23 -9.65
C SER A 43 18.13 -23.78 -9.32
N ALA A 44 17.75 -22.82 -10.17
CA ALA A 44 18.03 -21.40 -9.95
C ALA A 44 17.18 -20.82 -8.81
N LEU A 45 15.90 -21.21 -8.70
CA LEU A 45 15.05 -20.79 -7.59
C LEU A 45 15.56 -21.36 -6.26
N LYS A 46 15.89 -22.65 -6.25
CA LYS A 46 16.42 -23.33 -5.07
C LYS A 46 17.75 -22.74 -4.59
N SER A 47 18.60 -22.25 -5.48
CA SER A 47 19.86 -21.60 -5.09
C SER A 47 19.66 -20.20 -4.51
N VAL A 48 18.59 -19.49 -4.88
CA VAL A 48 18.24 -18.19 -4.29
C VAL A 48 17.57 -18.38 -2.94
N THR A 49 16.69 -19.37 -2.81
CA THR A 49 15.97 -19.63 -1.55
C THR A 49 16.82 -20.35 -0.51
N SER A 50 17.89 -21.06 -0.89
CA SER A 50 18.80 -21.71 0.07
C SER A 50 19.49 -20.75 1.05
N CYS A 51 19.62 -19.47 0.69
CA CYS A 51 20.07 -18.45 1.62
C CYS A 51 19.11 -18.28 2.82
N LEU A 52 17.81 -18.49 2.60
CA LEU A 52 16.79 -18.42 3.65
C LEU A 52 16.82 -19.65 4.56
N ASP A 53 17.25 -20.82 4.06
CA ASP A 53 17.40 -22.04 4.87
C ASP A 53 18.47 -21.87 5.96
N SER A 54 19.45 -20.99 5.73
CA SER A 54 20.51 -20.67 6.70
C SER A 54 20.09 -19.63 7.74
N LEU A 55 18.92 -19.01 7.57
CA LEU A 55 18.40 -18.04 8.53
C LEU A 55 17.94 -18.79 9.78
N GLU A 56 18.64 -18.58 10.89
CA GLU A 56 18.20 -19.12 12.17
C GLU A 56 16.78 -18.62 12.47
N SER A 57 15.86 -19.55 12.67
CA SER A 57 14.52 -19.20 13.13
C SER A 57 14.65 -18.61 14.53
N GLU A 58 14.37 -17.32 14.67
CA GLU A 58 14.25 -16.71 15.99
C GLU A 58 13.18 -17.47 16.80
N LEU A 59 13.50 -17.73 18.08
CA LEU A 59 12.52 -18.28 19.02
C LEU A 59 11.35 -17.30 19.12
N CYS A 60 10.14 -17.81 18.90
CA CYS A 60 8.93 -17.03 19.10
C CYS A 60 8.90 -16.54 20.56
N PRO A 61 8.85 -15.22 20.82
CA PRO A 61 8.86 -14.72 22.19
C PRO A 61 7.63 -15.22 22.96
N ASP A 62 7.84 -15.78 24.16
CA ASP A 62 6.76 -16.33 25.00
C ASP A 62 5.68 -15.27 25.30
N GLU A 63 6.10 -14.01 25.43
CA GLU A 63 5.22 -12.87 25.71
C GLU A 63 4.40 -12.40 24.50
N LEU A 64 4.66 -12.90 23.28
CA LEU A 64 4.00 -12.39 22.07
C LEU A 64 2.47 -12.54 22.17
N VAL A 65 2.02 -13.70 22.64
CA VAL A 65 0.60 -13.99 22.83
C VAL A 65 -0.01 -13.06 23.87
N GLU A 66 0.63 -12.98 25.05
CA GLU A 66 0.15 -12.15 26.15
C GLU A 66 0.10 -10.67 25.75
N ARG A 67 1.15 -10.15 25.11
CA ARG A 67 1.24 -8.77 24.63
C ARG A 67 0.19 -8.47 23.56
N THR A 68 -0.13 -9.45 22.71
CA THR A 68 -1.17 -9.30 21.69
C THR A 68 -2.56 -9.26 22.33
N ILE A 69 -2.85 -10.17 23.26
CA ILE A 69 -4.11 -10.20 24.01
C ILE A 69 -4.29 -8.90 24.79
N LEU A 70 -3.23 -8.42 25.46
CA LEU A 70 -3.24 -7.18 26.24
C LEU A 70 -3.52 -5.96 25.34
N ARG A 71 -2.91 -5.90 24.16
CA ARG A 71 -3.20 -4.84 23.17
C ARG A 71 -4.65 -4.86 22.73
N LEU A 72 -5.19 -6.03 22.39
CA LEU A 72 -6.58 -6.18 21.95
C LEU A 72 -7.59 -5.84 23.06
N THR A 73 -7.33 -6.25 24.29
CA THR A 73 -8.21 -5.91 25.43
C THR A 73 -8.16 -4.42 25.76
N ASN A 74 -6.98 -3.79 25.68
CA ASN A 74 -6.86 -2.35 25.90
C ASN A 74 -7.57 -1.52 24.84
N THR A 75 -7.46 -1.88 23.56
CA THR A 75 -8.19 -1.19 22.49
C THR A 75 -9.71 -1.37 22.64
N ALA A 76 -10.16 -2.58 22.98
CA ALA A 76 -11.58 -2.85 23.25
C ALA A 76 -12.11 -1.99 24.42
N ARG A 77 -11.39 -1.96 25.56
CA ARG A 77 -11.77 -1.14 26.73
C ARG A 77 -11.77 0.35 26.44
N ALA A 78 -10.78 0.85 25.70
CA ALA A 78 -10.73 2.26 25.31
C ALA A 78 -11.94 2.67 24.47
N SER A 79 -12.39 1.78 23.58
CA SER A 79 -13.59 2.03 22.76
C SER A 79 -14.87 2.07 23.60
N GLN A 80 -15.01 1.15 24.56
CA GLN A 80 -16.16 1.09 25.47
C GLN A 80 -16.20 2.29 26.43
N ALA A 81 -15.06 2.68 27.00
CA ALA A 81 -14.96 3.85 27.88
C ALA A 81 -15.34 5.14 27.12
N ARG A 82 -14.86 5.29 25.88
CA ARG A 82 -15.22 6.42 25.01
C ARG A 82 -16.70 6.43 24.67
N LEU A 83 -17.31 5.26 24.41
CA LEU A 83 -18.74 5.14 24.15
C LEU A 83 -19.57 5.54 25.39
N ALA A 84 -19.19 5.06 26.58
CA ALA A 84 -19.86 5.40 27.82
C ALA A 84 -19.80 6.90 28.11
N GLN A 85 -18.65 7.53 27.85
CA GLN A 85 -18.49 8.98 27.98
C GLN A 85 -19.39 9.74 26.99
N LEU A 86 -19.41 9.35 25.71
CA LEU A 86 -20.27 9.98 24.72
C LEU A 86 -21.76 9.84 25.05
N LEU A 87 -22.18 8.69 25.59
CA LEU A 87 -23.55 8.47 26.05
C LEU A 87 -23.89 9.34 27.26
N ALA A 88 -22.98 9.46 28.22
CA ALA A 88 -23.14 10.34 29.38
C ALA A 88 -23.20 11.81 28.97
N ASP A 89 -22.36 12.24 28.03
CA ASP A 89 -22.33 13.61 27.50
C ASP A 89 -23.63 13.95 26.74
N GLU A 90 -24.16 13.01 25.94
CA GLU A 90 -25.47 13.21 25.28
C GLU A 90 -26.64 13.18 26.26
N GLN A 91 -26.61 12.32 27.29
CA GLN A 91 -27.66 12.30 28.33
C GLN A 91 -27.63 13.54 29.24
N ALA A 92 -26.45 14.09 29.52
CA ALA A 92 -26.29 15.32 30.30
C ALA A 92 -26.66 16.59 29.52
N LYS A 93 -26.83 16.48 28.20
CA LYS A 93 -27.20 17.59 27.33
C LYS A 93 -28.67 17.92 27.51
N THR A 94 -28.98 18.79 28.47
CA THR A 94 -30.32 19.35 28.64
C THR A 94 -30.75 20.05 27.35
N VAL A 95 -31.78 19.52 26.67
CA VAL A 95 -32.39 20.16 25.49
C VAL A 95 -32.87 21.55 25.92
N ALA A 96 -32.18 22.58 25.43
CA ALA A 96 -32.47 23.96 25.78
C ALA A 96 -33.92 24.31 25.40
N SER A 97 -34.67 24.84 26.37
CA SER A 97 -36.06 25.27 26.21
C SER A 97 -36.23 26.21 25.01
N PRO A 98 -37.27 26.05 24.17
CA PRO A 98 -37.44 26.78 22.91
C PRO A 98 -37.54 28.30 23.05
N ARG A 99 -37.71 28.82 24.27
CA ARG A 99 -37.86 30.25 24.58
C ARG A 99 -36.54 31.04 24.55
N TYR A 100 -35.40 30.40 24.84
CA TYR A 100 -34.09 31.08 24.84
C TYR A 100 -33.44 31.09 23.44
N LEU A 101 -33.89 30.20 22.55
CA LEU A 101 -33.38 30.06 21.19
C LEU A 101 -33.74 31.27 20.31
N TRP A 102 -34.92 31.87 20.53
CA TRP A 102 -35.42 32.99 19.73
C TRP A 102 -34.73 34.32 20.00
N TRP A 103 -34.16 34.52 21.20
CA TRP A 103 -33.54 35.79 21.56
C TRP A 103 -32.08 35.89 21.09
N ASN A 104 -31.43 34.75 20.86
CA ASN A 104 -30.02 34.68 20.46
C ASN A 104 -29.81 34.45 18.96
N ILE A 105 -30.87 34.38 18.13
CA ILE A 105 -30.72 34.15 16.69
C ILE A 105 -29.79 35.21 16.07
N GLY A 106 -29.95 36.49 16.42
CA GLY A 106 -29.08 37.55 15.89
C GLY A 106 -27.60 37.39 16.26
N ARG A 107 -27.29 36.97 17.50
CA ARG A 107 -25.92 36.72 17.96
C ARG A 107 -25.32 35.44 17.37
N VAL A 108 -26.12 34.40 17.25
CA VAL A 108 -25.72 33.12 16.63
C VAL A 108 -25.48 33.31 15.14
N LEU A 109 -26.32 34.09 14.44
CA LEU A 109 -26.16 34.37 13.03
C LEU A 109 -24.90 35.21 12.77
N ALA A 110 -24.63 36.22 13.62
CA ALA A 110 -23.41 37.01 13.54
C ALA A 110 -22.15 36.15 13.79
N ALA A 111 -22.16 35.30 14.80
CA ALA A 111 -21.04 34.39 15.10
C ALA A 111 -20.82 33.38 13.95
N ALA A 112 -21.90 32.78 13.43
CA ALA A 112 -21.83 31.86 12.30
C ALA A 112 -21.30 32.54 11.03
N ALA A 113 -21.71 33.78 10.76
CA ALA A 113 -21.19 34.56 9.64
C ALA A 113 -19.69 34.82 9.76
N VAL A 114 -19.20 35.20 10.95
CA VAL A 114 -17.76 35.38 11.20
C VAL A 114 -17.00 34.06 10.99
N ILE A 115 -17.51 32.94 11.50
CA ILE A 115 -16.88 31.62 11.32
C ILE A 115 -16.83 31.25 9.84
N LEU A 116 -17.93 31.44 9.09
CA LEU A 116 -17.98 31.15 7.66
C LEU A 116 -17.06 32.07 6.84
N ILE A 117 -16.91 33.35 7.24
CA ILE A 117 -15.96 34.29 6.62
C ILE A 117 -14.53 33.83 6.89
N VAL A 118 -14.18 33.51 8.14
CA VAL A 118 -12.83 33.05 8.50
C VAL A 118 -12.51 31.72 7.81
N ALA A 119 -13.44 30.77 7.85
CA ALA A 119 -13.30 29.49 7.15
C ALA A 119 -13.18 29.69 5.64
N GLY A 120 -14.01 30.56 5.03
CA GLY A 120 -13.93 30.87 3.60
C GLY A 120 -12.60 31.51 3.21
N ILE A 121 -12.10 32.42 4.04
CA ILE A 121 -10.80 33.08 3.83
C ILE A 121 -9.64 32.09 4.01
N TRP A 122 -9.74 31.07 4.86
CA TRP A 122 -8.66 30.11 5.07
C TRP A 122 -8.71 28.90 4.12
N PHE A 123 -9.87 28.26 3.96
CA PHE A 123 -9.98 27.02 3.19
C PHE A 123 -9.80 27.24 1.69
N ALA A 124 -10.29 28.34 1.12
CA ALA A 124 -10.15 28.61 -0.31
C ALA A 124 -8.68 28.79 -0.77
N PRO A 125 -7.86 29.67 -0.13
CA PRO A 125 -6.45 29.79 -0.50
C PRO A 125 -5.63 28.57 -0.11
N LEU A 126 -5.96 27.85 0.98
CA LEU A 126 -5.26 26.61 1.32
C LEU A 126 -5.51 25.53 0.27
N ASN A 127 -6.74 25.37 -0.21
CA ASN A 127 -7.06 24.42 -1.28
C ASN A 127 -6.40 24.82 -2.60
N PHE A 128 -6.43 26.11 -2.96
CA PHE A 128 -5.78 26.60 -4.18
C PHE A 128 -4.25 26.45 -4.11
N ALA A 129 -3.63 26.81 -2.99
CA ALA A 129 -2.20 26.64 -2.75
C ALA A 129 -1.80 25.16 -2.79
N ARG A 130 -2.62 24.28 -2.20
CA ARG A 130 -2.41 22.83 -2.24
C ARG A 130 -2.52 22.28 -3.68
N GLN A 131 -3.49 22.74 -4.45
CA GLN A 131 -3.61 22.37 -5.87
C GLN A 131 -2.41 22.84 -6.69
N LYS A 132 -1.97 24.10 -6.50
CA LYS A 132 -0.76 24.65 -7.12
C LYS A 132 0.50 23.91 -6.71
N TYR A 133 0.60 23.52 -5.44
CA TYR A 133 1.70 22.71 -4.93
C TYR A 133 1.75 21.34 -5.62
N TYR A 134 0.62 20.65 -5.79
CA TYR A 134 0.57 19.40 -6.54
C TYR A 134 0.95 19.59 -8.01
N GLN A 135 0.46 20.64 -8.67
CA GLN A 135 0.86 20.98 -10.05
C GLN A 135 2.36 21.20 -10.17
N TYR A 136 2.94 22.01 -9.28
CA TYR A 136 4.37 22.31 -9.26
C TYR A 136 5.21 21.06 -8.99
N ARG A 137 4.78 20.20 -8.06
CA ARG A 137 5.46 18.92 -7.80
C ARG A 137 5.45 17.99 -9.00
N CYS A 138 4.31 17.84 -9.67
CA CYS A 138 4.22 17.02 -10.88
C CYS A 138 5.11 17.59 -11.99
N GLN A 139 5.10 18.92 -12.19
CA GLN A 139 5.97 19.58 -13.18
C GLN A 139 7.45 19.35 -12.87
N MET A 140 7.87 19.50 -11.61
CA MET A 140 9.26 19.26 -11.21
C MET A 140 9.68 17.79 -11.34
N GLN A 141 8.78 16.84 -11.03
CA GLN A 141 9.04 15.42 -11.23
C GLN A 141 9.17 15.07 -12.70
N LEU A 142 8.27 15.58 -13.55
CA LEU A 142 8.34 15.38 -15.00
C LEU A 142 9.60 16.03 -15.59
N ALA A 143 9.97 17.23 -15.15
CA ALA A 143 11.20 17.90 -15.58
C ALA A 143 12.45 17.07 -15.23
N ARG A 144 12.49 16.47 -14.03
CA ARG A 144 13.59 15.56 -13.64
C ARG A 144 13.64 14.29 -14.49
N ILE A 145 12.49 13.69 -14.79
CA ILE A 145 12.42 12.52 -15.69
C ILE A 145 12.92 12.91 -17.09
N ALA A 146 12.45 14.05 -17.62
CA ALA A 146 12.86 14.54 -18.92
C ALA A 146 14.35 14.90 -18.99
N GLU A 147 14.93 15.42 -17.91
CA GLU A 147 16.39 15.60 -17.79
C GLU A 147 17.11 14.25 -17.82
N GLY A 148 16.64 13.26 -17.06
CA GLY A 148 17.22 11.90 -17.09
C GLY A 148 17.18 11.26 -18.47
N ILE A 149 16.08 11.43 -19.21
CA ILE A 149 15.96 10.95 -20.60
C ILE A 149 16.91 11.71 -21.53
N ARG A 150 17.05 13.04 -21.37
CA ARG A 150 18.02 13.83 -22.14
C ARG A 150 19.45 13.39 -21.89
N GLN A 151 19.80 13.15 -20.62
CA GLN A 151 21.11 12.64 -20.23
C GLN A 151 21.39 11.28 -20.89
N TYR A 152 20.43 10.34 -20.78
CA TYR A 152 20.53 9.04 -21.43
C TYR A 152 20.70 9.15 -22.95
N MET A 153 19.88 9.96 -23.63
CA MET A 153 20.01 10.16 -25.07
C MET A 153 21.38 10.75 -25.45
N ALA A 154 21.92 11.66 -24.64
CA ALA A 154 23.26 12.21 -24.87
C ALA A 154 24.35 11.13 -24.76
N ASP A 155 24.17 10.17 -23.86
CA ASP A 155 25.10 9.05 -23.66
C ASP A 155 24.89 7.90 -24.66
N HIS A 156 23.75 7.85 -25.35
CA HIS A 156 23.33 6.76 -26.25
C HIS A 156 22.93 7.24 -27.66
N ASP A 157 23.73 8.10 -28.30
CA ASP A 157 23.58 8.55 -29.70
C ASP A 157 22.16 9.05 -30.08
N GLY A 158 21.48 9.71 -29.15
CA GLY A 158 20.12 10.21 -29.34
C GLY A 158 19.03 9.15 -29.24
N GLN A 159 19.35 7.91 -28.86
CA GLN A 159 18.38 6.84 -28.68
C GLN A 159 17.61 7.03 -27.36
N LEU A 160 16.28 7.02 -27.45
CA LEU A 160 15.42 7.01 -26.27
C LEU A 160 15.59 5.70 -25.49
N PRO A 161 15.46 5.72 -24.15
CA PRO A 161 15.43 4.49 -23.38
C PRO A 161 14.21 3.67 -23.80
N ALA A 162 14.46 2.60 -24.56
CA ALA A 162 13.43 1.70 -25.04
C ALA A 162 13.39 0.47 -24.13
N VAL A 163 12.21 0.18 -23.60
CA VAL A 163 11.93 -1.15 -23.03
C VAL A 163 11.66 -2.07 -24.21
N ALA A 164 12.17 -3.30 -24.19
CA ALA A 164 11.92 -4.23 -25.28
C ALA A 164 10.41 -4.47 -25.47
N THR A 165 9.84 -4.01 -26.58
CA THR A 165 8.40 -4.07 -26.90
C THR A 165 8.02 -5.30 -27.73
N ALA A 166 9.00 -6.11 -28.13
CA ALA A 166 8.75 -7.36 -28.84
C ALA A 166 8.07 -8.37 -27.90
N ALA A 167 7.03 -9.06 -28.37
CA ALA A 167 6.35 -10.10 -27.61
C ALA A 167 7.37 -11.17 -27.18
N GLY A 168 7.57 -11.32 -25.85
CA GLY A 168 8.52 -12.26 -25.27
C GLY A 168 9.89 -11.68 -24.92
N ALA A 169 10.17 -10.41 -25.19
CA ALA A 169 11.41 -9.78 -24.76
C ALA A 169 11.34 -9.32 -23.28
N LEU A 170 12.45 -9.50 -22.55
CA LEU A 170 12.54 -9.18 -21.13
C LEU A 170 12.79 -7.67 -20.99
N TRP A 171 12.04 -6.99 -20.12
CA TRP A 171 12.10 -5.53 -19.98
C TRP A 171 13.42 -4.99 -19.39
N TRP A 172 14.32 -5.88 -18.93
CA TRP A 172 15.56 -5.56 -18.20
C TRP A 172 16.84 -6.10 -18.87
N LYS A 173 16.73 -6.67 -20.07
CA LYS A 173 17.87 -7.13 -20.89
C LYS A 173 17.90 -6.34 -22.20
#